data_AF-A0A1I4QE23-F1
#
_entry.id   AF-A0A1I4QE23-F1
#
_cell.length_a   1.000
_cell.length_b   1.000
_cell.length_c   1.000
_cell.angle_alpha   90.00
_cell.angle_beta   90.00
_cell.angle_gamma   90.00
#
_symmetry.space_group_name_H-M   'P 1'
#
loop_
_entity.id
_entity.type
_entity.pdbx_description
1 polymer ?
#
loop_
_entity_poly.entity_id
_entity_poly.type
_entity_poly.pdbx_seq_one_letter_code
_entity_poly.pdbx_strand_id
1 'polypeptide(L)'
;MSDRPFNTWWGTPLVGLLGGYLASQIGWPLPWMVGSLLAIILVRCLTPWQLAEIPGGRKCGQWIVGIGIGLHFTPVVIEQVMSHFGLIFFGALITSLSAVVGVWLLRRTGEDRATAFFSSMPGGSGEMVNLGARNGAVLSRVAAGQSLRVLVVVLCVPAAFKYLLGDGAAVLHPATVDWRWLAVLFPAGALLAWLWQRLRQPNPWLFGPLLVSAAASISLDLHIGLPDGGSQIGQWLIGSGLGCHFNRQFFRRAPSFMGRTLIGTALSMLIATLAALGLSALTQLDLRSLTLGMMPGGIAEMSLTAETLQLSVPLVTAMQVMRLLFVLFLAEPLFRYWNREPEAA
;
A
#
# COMPACT_ATOMS: atom_id res chain seq x y z
N MET A 1 9.81 -23.30 -9.84
CA MET A 1 8.71 -22.30 -9.79
C MET A 1 8.54 -21.70 -11.18
N SER A 2 7.92 -22.41 -12.13
CA SER A 2 7.51 -21.85 -13.43
C SER A 2 6.91 -22.97 -14.25
N ASP A 3 5.60 -23.15 -14.16
CA ASP A 3 4.77 -23.76 -15.21
C ASP A 3 3.31 -23.38 -14.91
N ARG A 4 3.06 -22.07 -14.79
CA ARG A 4 1.72 -21.57 -15.11
C ARG A 4 1.72 -21.42 -16.62
N PRO A 5 0.94 -22.22 -17.37
CA PRO A 5 0.99 -22.18 -18.82
C PRO A 5 0.72 -20.74 -19.27
N PHE A 6 1.48 -20.27 -20.27
CA PHE A 6 1.33 -18.95 -20.92
C PHE A 6 -0.14 -18.56 -21.10
N ASN A 7 -0.96 -19.58 -21.39
CA ASN A 7 -2.40 -19.55 -21.58
C ASN A 7 -3.23 -18.96 -20.42
N THR A 8 -2.68 -18.81 -19.21
CA THR A 8 -3.45 -18.32 -18.04
C THR A 8 -3.21 -16.86 -17.66
N TRP A 9 -2.10 -16.24 -18.09
CA TRP A 9 -1.74 -14.88 -17.65
C TRP A 9 -1.77 -13.84 -18.76
N TRP A 10 -1.81 -14.21 -20.04
CA TRP A 10 -1.83 -13.25 -21.17
C TRP A 10 -3.09 -12.37 -21.19
N GLY A 11 -4.21 -12.85 -20.66
CA GLY A 11 -5.45 -12.07 -20.58
C GLY A 11 -5.39 -10.94 -19.55
N THR A 12 -4.60 -11.11 -18.50
CA THR A 12 -4.45 -10.17 -17.39
C THR A 12 -3.98 -8.79 -17.84
N PRO A 13 -2.89 -8.64 -18.62
CA PRO A 13 -2.46 -7.33 -19.11
C PRO A 13 -3.52 -6.66 -19.99
N LEU A 14 -4.20 -7.41 -20.88
CA LEU A 14 -5.20 -6.84 -21.80
C LEU A 14 -6.43 -6.33 -21.05
N VAL A 15 -6.98 -7.14 -20.15
CA VAL A 15 -8.12 -6.75 -19.30
C VAL A 15 -7.72 -5.60 -18.39
N GLY A 16 -6.51 -5.64 -17.82
CA GLY A 16 -5.98 -4.56 -17.00
C GLY A 16 -5.82 -3.24 -17.76
N LEU A 17 -5.31 -3.28 -19.00
CA LEU A 17 -5.16 -2.09 -19.86
C LEU A 17 -6.51 -1.50 -20.21
N LEU A 18 -7.47 -2.34 -20.63
CA LEU A 18 -8.83 -1.90 -20.93
C LEU A 18 -9.49 -1.25 -19.71
N GLY A 19 -9.36 -1.88 -18.53
CA GLY A 19 -9.86 -1.34 -17.27
C GLY A 19 -9.25 0.02 -16.92
N GLY A 20 -7.92 0.14 -17.04
CA GLY A 20 -7.19 1.39 -16.80
C GLY A 20 -7.60 2.49 -17.77
N TYR A 21 -7.72 2.16 -19.05
CA TYR A 21 -8.17 3.07 -20.09
C TYR A 21 -9.61 3.57 -19.82
N LEU A 22 -10.56 2.68 -19.54
CA LEU A 22 -11.94 3.07 -19.22
C LEU A 22 -12.01 3.95 -17.97
N ALA A 23 -11.24 3.62 -16.92
CA ALA A 23 -11.17 4.45 -15.71
C ALA A 23 -10.57 5.84 -15.99
N SER A 24 -9.63 5.95 -16.94
CA SER A 24 -9.05 7.23 -17.35
C SER A 24 -10.06 8.13 -18.05
N GLN A 25 -10.95 7.56 -18.86
CA GLN A 25 -12.05 8.29 -19.53
C GLN A 25 -13.11 8.78 -18.54
N ILE A 26 -13.37 8.01 -17.47
CA ILE A 26 -14.28 8.40 -16.38
C ILE A 26 -13.65 9.52 -15.52
N GLY A 27 -12.34 9.73 -15.61
CA GLY A 27 -11.62 10.65 -14.75
C GLY A 27 -11.50 10.13 -13.31
N TRP A 28 -11.51 8.82 -13.10
CA TRP A 28 -11.31 8.25 -11.76
C TRP A 28 -9.86 8.49 -11.28
N PRO A 29 -9.62 8.83 -9.99
CA PRO A 29 -8.26 9.01 -9.48
C PRO A 29 -7.48 7.68 -9.51
N LEU A 30 -6.20 7.72 -9.89
CA LEU A 30 -5.37 6.53 -10.12
C LEU A 30 -6.02 5.53 -11.11
N PRO A 31 -6.37 5.98 -12.32
CA PRO A 31 -7.21 5.19 -13.23
C PRO A 31 -6.56 3.86 -13.61
N TRP A 32 -5.24 3.84 -13.83
CA TRP A 32 -4.52 2.64 -14.22
C TRP A 32 -4.44 1.60 -13.09
N MET A 33 -4.33 2.02 -11.83
CA MET A 33 -4.31 1.10 -10.69
C MET A 33 -5.72 0.58 -10.37
N VAL A 34 -6.68 1.50 -10.19
CA VAL A 34 -8.05 1.15 -9.80
C VAL A 34 -8.79 0.45 -10.95
N GLY A 35 -8.68 0.99 -12.17
CA GLY A 35 -9.33 0.43 -13.35
C GLY A 35 -8.84 -0.96 -13.70
N SER A 36 -7.53 -1.20 -13.67
CA SER A 36 -6.98 -2.55 -13.93
C SER A 36 -7.39 -3.56 -12.87
N LEU A 37 -7.36 -3.15 -11.59
CA LEU A 37 -7.83 -3.95 -10.48
C LEU A 37 -9.31 -4.33 -10.62
N LEU A 38 -10.18 -3.34 -10.85
CA LEU A 38 -11.63 -3.57 -10.96
C LEU A 38 -11.97 -4.45 -12.17
N ALA A 39 -11.36 -4.21 -13.33
CA ALA A 39 -11.60 -4.99 -14.53
C ALA A 39 -11.25 -6.48 -14.33
N ILE A 40 -10.11 -6.77 -13.70
CA ILE A 40 -9.69 -8.15 -13.41
C ILE A 40 -10.62 -8.80 -12.38
N ILE A 41 -11.02 -8.07 -11.33
CA ILE A 41 -11.98 -8.58 -10.34
C ILE A 41 -13.32 -8.92 -11.01
N LEU A 42 -13.84 -8.03 -11.87
CA LEU A 42 -15.09 -8.23 -12.59
C LEU A 42 -15.01 -9.46 -13.49
N VAL A 43 -13.96 -9.61 -14.30
CA VAL A 43 -13.78 -10.79 -15.15
C VAL A 43 -13.73 -12.07 -14.31
N ARG A 44 -12.95 -12.11 -13.23
CA ARG A 44 -12.79 -13.31 -12.40
C ARG A 44 -14.00 -13.66 -11.54
N CYS A 45 -14.90 -12.70 -11.31
CA CYS A 45 -16.13 -12.89 -10.54
C CYS A 45 -17.34 -13.23 -11.42
N LEU A 46 -17.44 -12.61 -12.60
CA LEU A 46 -18.58 -12.74 -13.51
C LEU A 46 -18.39 -13.84 -14.56
N THR A 47 -17.15 -14.20 -14.88
CA THR A 47 -16.82 -15.21 -15.89
C THR A 47 -16.07 -16.38 -15.25
N PRO A 48 -16.06 -17.57 -15.90
CA PRO A 48 -15.22 -18.68 -15.47
C PRO A 48 -13.71 -18.42 -15.68
N TRP A 49 -13.33 -17.32 -16.33
CA TRP A 49 -11.93 -17.06 -16.67
C TRP A 49 -11.13 -16.64 -15.44
N GLN A 50 -10.31 -17.56 -14.92
CA GLN A 50 -9.43 -17.32 -13.78
C GLN A 50 -8.10 -16.73 -14.25
N LEU A 51 -8.12 -15.42 -14.54
CA LEU A 51 -6.92 -14.65 -14.88
C LEU A 51 -5.83 -14.82 -13.80
N ALA A 52 -4.63 -15.21 -14.25
CA ALA A 52 -3.47 -15.39 -13.39
C ALA A 52 -2.57 -14.15 -13.39
N GLU A 53 -1.86 -13.93 -12.29
CA GLU A 53 -0.87 -12.85 -12.20
C GLU A 53 0.20 -12.97 -13.29
N ILE A 54 0.58 -11.82 -13.86
CA ILE A 54 1.72 -11.71 -14.77
C ILE A 54 2.98 -12.12 -13.99
N PRO A 55 3.78 -13.08 -14.47
CA PRO A 55 5.00 -13.50 -13.78
C PRO A 55 5.93 -12.30 -13.53
N GLY A 56 6.14 -11.96 -12.26
CA GLY A 56 6.96 -10.81 -11.88
C GLY A 56 6.31 -9.43 -12.11
N GLY A 57 5.09 -9.35 -12.68
CA GLY A 57 4.44 -8.07 -13.02
C GLY A 57 4.33 -7.12 -11.83
N ARG A 58 3.83 -7.60 -10.68
CA ARG A 58 3.76 -6.79 -9.44
C ARG A 58 5.15 -6.31 -8.99
N LYS A 59 6.19 -7.15 -9.12
CA LYS A 59 7.57 -6.77 -8.73
C LYS A 59 8.11 -5.68 -9.65
N CYS A 60 7.89 -5.81 -10.97
CA CYS A 60 8.25 -4.78 -11.94
C CYS A 60 7.48 -3.47 -11.68
N GLY A 61 6.20 -3.55 -11.35
CA GLY A 61 5.40 -2.38 -11.01
C GLY A 61 5.91 -1.67 -9.75
N GLN A 62 6.19 -2.44 -8.68
CA GLN A 62 6.81 -1.90 -7.45
C GLN A 62 8.20 -1.31 -7.71
N TRP A 63 8.95 -1.88 -8.65
CA TRP A 63 10.27 -1.39 -9.02
C TRP A 63 10.21 -0.01 -9.68
N ILE A 64 9.33 0.15 -10.67
CA ILE A 64 9.12 1.43 -11.35
C ILE A 64 8.60 2.48 -10.36
N VAL A 65 7.56 2.15 -9.60
CA VAL A 65 6.93 3.06 -8.63
C VAL A 65 7.89 3.41 -7.50
N GLY A 66 8.69 2.46 -7.02
CA GLY A 66 9.70 2.70 -5.99
C GLY A 66 10.71 3.75 -6.43
N ILE A 67 11.20 3.67 -7.67
CA ILE A 67 12.10 4.69 -8.23
C ILE A 67 11.42 6.05 -8.26
N GLY A 68 10.20 6.12 -8.81
CA GLY A 68 9.42 7.36 -8.90
C GLY A 68 9.22 8.01 -7.53
N ILE A 69 8.81 7.24 -6.52
CA ILE A 69 8.64 7.72 -5.15
C ILE A 69 9.97 8.24 -4.58
N GLY A 70 11.07 7.52 -4.76
CA GLY A 70 12.36 7.93 -4.21
C GLY A 70 12.92 9.19 -4.89
N LEU A 71 12.59 9.45 -6.15
CA LEU A 71 12.96 10.69 -6.85
C LEU A 71 12.24 11.95 -6.29
N HIS A 72 11.17 11.79 -5.51
CA HIS A 72 10.57 12.92 -4.79
C HIS A 72 11.35 13.33 -3.54
N PHE A 73 12.35 12.56 -3.10
CA PHE A 73 13.16 12.91 -1.94
C PHE A 73 14.29 13.84 -2.35
N THR A 74 14.18 15.11 -2.00
CA THR A 74 15.24 16.12 -2.14
C THR A 74 15.86 16.46 -0.79
N PRO A 75 17.06 17.08 -0.75
CA PRO A 75 17.68 17.54 0.50
C PRO A 75 16.76 18.42 1.36
N VAL A 76 16.00 19.32 0.72
CA VAL A 76 15.06 20.22 1.41
C VAL A 76 13.90 19.43 2.02
N VAL A 77 13.36 18.45 1.28
CA VAL A 77 12.21 17.68 1.77
C VAL A 77 12.62 16.71 2.89
N ILE A 78 13.83 16.13 2.84
CA ILE A 78 14.28 15.26 3.94
C ILE A 78 14.50 16.07 5.23
N GLU A 79 14.98 17.31 5.15
CA GLU A 79 15.08 18.21 6.31
C GLU A 79 13.68 18.51 6.91
N GLN A 80 12.67 18.70 6.05
CA GLN A 80 11.28 18.83 6.50
C GLN A 80 10.76 17.55 7.17
N VAL A 81 11.04 16.38 6.61
CA VAL A 81 10.65 15.08 7.19
C VAL A 81 11.34 14.87 8.56
N MET A 82 12.61 15.24 8.68
CA MET A 82 13.36 15.13 9.94
C MET A 82 12.88 16.11 11.00
N SER A 83 12.60 17.36 10.64
CA SER A 83 12.04 18.35 11.58
C SER A 83 10.66 17.97 12.09
N HIS A 84 9.86 17.25 11.30
CA HIS A 84 8.54 16.74 11.69
C HIS A 84 8.56 15.27 12.14
N PHE A 85 9.74 14.71 12.45
CA PHE A 85 9.87 13.30 12.83
C PHE A 85 8.97 12.90 14.00
N GLY A 86 8.84 13.76 15.02
CA GLY A 86 7.96 13.53 16.17
C GLY A 86 6.50 13.34 15.75
N LEU A 87 6.00 14.17 14.83
CA LEU A 87 4.65 14.04 14.29
C LEU A 87 4.50 12.73 13.51
N ILE A 88 5.46 12.40 12.65
CA ILE A 88 5.43 11.17 11.85
C ILE A 88 5.40 9.95 12.77
N PHE A 89 6.21 9.97 13.84
CA PHE A 89 6.25 8.94 14.86
C PHE A 89 4.88 8.79 15.56
N PHE A 90 4.32 9.87 16.11
CA PHE A 90 3.03 9.79 16.81
C PHE A 90 1.87 9.44 15.86
N GLY A 91 1.85 9.97 14.64
CA GLY A 91 0.86 9.62 13.62
C GLY A 91 0.92 8.13 13.24
N ALA A 92 2.13 7.59 13.02
CA ALA A 92 2.33 6.17 12.77
C ALA A 92 1.93 5.31 13.99
N LEU A 93 2.14 5.79 15.21
CA LEU A 93 1.78 5.09 16.43
C LEU A 93 0.26 5.02 16.60
N ILE A 94 -0.43 6.15 16.50
CA ILE A 94 -1.90 6.23 16.61
C ILE A 94 -2.56 5.32 15.58
N THR A 95 -2.08 5.36 14.33
CA THR A 95 -2.64 4.54 13.25
C THR A 95 -2.34 3.05 13.44
N SER A 96 -1.17 2.69 13.97
CA SER A 96 -0.87 1.31 14.37
C SER A 96 -1.78 0.83 15.51
N LEU A 97 -2.04 1.68 16.50
CA LEU A 97 -2.94 1.37 17.62
C LEU A 97 -4.41 1.29 17.21
N SER A 98 -4.82 1.98 16.14
CA SER A 98 -6.19 1.89 15.61
C SER A 98 -6.58 0.45 15.22
N ALA A 99 -5.60 -0.41 14.94
CA ALA A 99 -5.79 -1.82 14.68
C ALA A 99 -6.50 -2.57 15.83
N VAL A 100 -6.34 -2.10 17.08
CA VAL A 100 -7.01 -2.66 18.26
C VAL A 100 -8.52 -2.70 18.09
N VAL A 101 -9.11 -1.71 17.40
CA VAL A 101 -10.55 -1.69 17.10
C VAL A 101 -10.94 -2.86 16.20
N GLY A 102 -10.15 -3.15 15.16
CA GLY A 102 -10.36 -4.30 14.29
C GLY A 102 -10.22 -5.62 15.05
N VAL A 103 -9.19 -5.73 15.90
CA VAL A 103 -8.98 -6.92 16.75
C VAL A 103 -10.18 -7.15 17.65
N TRP A 104 -10.62 -6.12 18.37
CA TRP A 104 -11.78 -6.17 19.26
C TRP A 104 -13.06 -6.61 18.53
N LEU A 105 -13.31 -6.05 17.33
CA LEU A 105 -14.50 -6.37 16.55
C LEU A 105 -14.51 -7.83 16.10
N LEU A 106 -13.37 -8.36 15.66
CA LEU A 106 -13.25 -9.77 15.27
C LEU A 106 -13.34 -10.70 16.49
N ARG A 107 -12.71 -10.34 17.61
CA ARG A 107 -12.75 -11.11 18.87
C ARG A 107 -14.14 -11.24 19.45
N ARG A 108 -14.95 -10.18 19.42
CA ARG A 108 -16.35 -10.21 19.89
C ARG A 108 -17.22 -11.21 19.16
N THR A 109 -16.73 -11.74 18.05
CA THR A 109 -17.51 -12.56 17.14
C THR A 109 -16.98 -13.99 17.03
N GLY A 110 -16.07 -14.38 17.93
CA GLY A 110 -15.55 -15.74 18.06
C GLY A 110 -14.33 -16.05 17.20
N GLU A 111 -13.73 -15.06 16.52
CA GLU A 111 -12.45 -15.27 15.84
C GLU A 111 -11.33 -15.54 16.86
N ASP A 112 -10.43 -16.46 16.51
CA ASP A 112 -9.28 -16.78 17.35
C ASP A 112 -8.36 -15.55 17.52
N ARG A 113 -7.62 -15.50 18.63
CA ARG A 113 -6.79 -14.34 18.99
C ARG A 113 -5.79 -14.00 17.88
N ALA A 114 -5.13 -15.02 17.32
CA ALA A 114 -4.12 -14.85 16.30
C ALA A 114 -4.71 -14.32 14.99
N THR A 115 -5.79 -14.92 14.49
CA THR A 115 -6.48 -14.46 13.28
C THR A 115 -7.00 -13.04 13.44
N ALA A 116 -7.67 -12.72 14.55
CA ALA A 116 -8.16 -11.37 14.80
C ALA A 116 -7.03 -10.33 14.82
N PHE A 117 -5.91 -10.65 15.48
CA PHE A 117 -4.75 -9.77 15.57
C PHE A 117 -4.06 -9.54 14.22
N PHE A 118 -3.59 -10.60 13.57
CA PHE A 118 -2.80 -10.48 12.34
C PHE A 118 -3.63 -10.06 11.12
N SER A 119 -4.95 -10.28 11.12
CA SER A 119 -5.82 -9.75 10.05
C SER A 119 -6.12 -8.26 10.19
N SER A 120 -6.08 -7.70 11.41
CA SER A 120 -6.42 -6.29 11.68
C SER A 120 -5.21 -5.36 11.65
N MET A 121 -4.01 -5.88 11.89
CA MET A 121 -2.79 -5.06 11.90
C MET A 121 -2.47 -4.48 10.51
N PRO A 122 -2.18 -3.17 10.38
CA PRO A 122 -1.90 -2.51 9.11
C PRO A 122 -0.45 -2.78 8.64
N GLY A 123 -0.12 -4.05 8.48
CA GLY A 123 1.17 -4.54 8.00
C GLY A 123 1.15 -4.97 6.54
N GLY A 124 2.31 -5.42 6.04
CA GLY A 124 2.42 -6.08 4.74
C GLY A 124 1.67 -7.42 4.74
N SER A 125 0.90 -7.67 3.68
CA SER A 125 0.00 -8.83 3.63
C SER A 125 0.76 -10.16 3.72
N GLY A 126 1.95 -10.26 3.13
CA GLY A 126 2.78 -11.47 3.21
C GLY A 126 3.37 -11.68 4.60
N GLU A 127 3.83 -10.61 5.24
CA GLU A 127 4.43 -10.62 6.56
C GLU A 127 3.40 -11.00 7.63
N MET A 128 2.20 -10.41 7.58
CA MET A 128 1.13 -10.73 8.53
C MET A 128 0.65 -12.18 8.41
N VAL A 129 0.61 -12.72 7.19
CA VAL A 129 0.33 -14.15 6.98
C VAL A 129 1.46 -15.03 7.53
N ASN A 130 2.74 -14.64 7.35
CA ASN A 130 3.86 -15.39 7.90
C ASN A 130 3.88 -15.38 9.44
N LEU A 131 3.67 -14.21 10.05
CA LEU A 131 3.56 -14.09 11.50
C LEU A 131 2.34 -14.84 12.04
N GLY A 132 1.22 -14.76 11.33
CA GLY A 132 0.02 -15.56 11.63
C GLY A 132 0.30 -17.06 11.62
N ALA A 133 1.05 -17.57 10.64
CA ALA A 133 1.42 -18.99 10.57
C ALA A 133 2.23 -19.46 11.78
N ARG A 134 3.15 -18.62 12.27
CA ARG A 134 3.97 -18.92 13.46
C ARG A 134 3.17 -18.91 14.76
N ASN A 135 2.02 -18.24 14.76
CA ASN A 135 1.21 -18.00 15.96
C ASN A 135 -0.17 -18.69 15.90
N GLY A 136 -0.37 -19.63 14.97
CA GLY A 136 -1.59 -20.46 14.90
C GLY A 136 -2.81 -19.79 14.26
N ALA A 137 -2.63 -18.71 13.51
CA ALA A 137 -3.74 -18.03 12.83
C ALA A 137 -4.27 -18.82 11.62
N VAL A 138 -5.54 -18.64 11.30
CA VAL A 138 -6.17 -19.15 10.08
C VAL A 138 -5.71 -18.31 8.88
N LEU A 139 -4.68 -18.79 8.18
CA LEU A 139 -3.99 -18.06 7.11
C LEU A 139 -4.91 -17.53 6.02
N SER A 140 -5.94 -18.29 5.65
CA SER A 140 -6.90 -17.85 4.63
C SER A 140 -7.71 -16.63 5.07
N ARG A 141 -8.03 -16.52 6.37
CA ARG A 141 -8.74 -15.35 6.93
C ARG A 141 -7.82 -14.15 7.08
N VAL A 142 -6.58 -14.36 7.53
CA VAL A 142 -5.56 -13.30 7.59
C VAL A 142 -5.29 -12.71 6.20
N ALA A 143 -5.03 -13.56 5.21
CA ALA A 143 -4.82 -13.13 3.83
C ALA A 143 -6.05 -12.41 3.26
N ALA A 144 -7.26 -12.91 3.55
CA ALA A 144 -8.49 -12.28 3.12
C ALA A 144 -8.71 -10.91 3.76
N GLY A 145 -8.49 -10.78 5.07
CA GLY A 145 -8.64 -9.51 5.78
C GLY A 145 -7.67 -8.45 5.25
N GLN A 146 -6.40 -8.81 5.10
CA GLN A 146 -5.38 -7.92 4.54
C GLN A 146 -5.68 -7.50 3.11
N SER A 147 -6.08 -8.45 2.26
CA SER A 147 -6.42 -8.17 0.86
C SER A 147 -7.65 -7.26 0.77
N LEU A 148 -8.70 -7.55 1.54
CA LEU A 148 -9.93 -6.77 1.54
C LEU A 148 -9.72 -5.34 2.06
N ARG A 149 -8.89 -5.16 3.09
CA ARG A 149 -8.46 -3.84 3.57
C ARG A 149 -7.80 -3.05 2.46
N VAL A 150 -6.77 -3.62 1.82
CA VAL A 150 -6.05 -2.97 0.70
C VAL A 150 -7.02 -2.62 -0.42
N LEU A 151 -7.92 -3.54 -0.80
CA LEU A 151 -8.94 -3.31 -1.83
C LEU A 151 -9.79 -2.08 -1.51
N VAL A 152 -10.38 -2.01 -0.32
CA VAL A 152 -11.28 -0.91 0.05
C VAL A 152 -10.55 0.40 0.18
N VAL A 153 -9.34 0.38 0.72
CA VAL A 153 -8.51 1.59 0.82
C VAL A 153 -8.15 2.10 -0.57
N VAL A 154 -7.72 1.24 -1.49
CA VAL A 154 -7.37 1.61 -2.88
C VAL A 154 -8.56 2.16 -3.66
N LEU A 155 -9.76 1.62 -3.43
CA LEU A 155 -10.97 2.08 -4.13
C LEU A 155 -11.53 3.36 -3.52
N CYS A 156 -11.59 3.44 -2.19
CA CYS A 156 -12.31 4.50 -1.49
C CYS A 156 -11.43 5.72 -1.20
N VAL A 157 -10.15 5.56 -0.84
CA VAL A 157 -9.32 6.71 -0.41
C VAL A 157 -9.07 7.70 -1.54
N PRO A 158 -8.58 7.30 -2.73
CA PRO A 158 -8.34 8.26 -3.81
C PRO A 158 -9.63 8.96 -4.24
N ALA A 159 -10.75 8.23 -4.31
CA ALA A 159 -12.06 8.78 -4.64
C ALA A 159 -12.56 9.76 -3.56
N ALA A 160 -12.46 9.39 -2.29
CA ALA A 160 -12.87 10.25 -1.19
C ALA A 160 -12.08 11.57 -1.21
N PHE A 161 -10.76 11.50 -1.42
CA PHE A 161 -9.95 12.70 -1.49
C PHE A 161 -10.29 13.57 -2.70
N LYS A 162 -10.37 12.99 -3.90
CA LYS A 162 -10.69 13.75 -5.10
C LYS A 162 -12.06 14.44 -5.01
N TYR A 163 -13.09 13.72 -4.56
CA TYR A 163 -14.46 14.23 -4.61
C TYR A 163 -14.88 15.03 -3.36
N LEU A 164 -14.35 14.73 -2.17
CA LEU A 164 -14.72 15.45 -0.95
C LEU A 164 -13.74 16.57 -0.60
N LEU A 165 -12.45 16.41 -0.90
CA LEU A 165 -11.43 17.41 -0.57
C LEU A 165 -10.99 18.25 -1.78
N GLY A 166 -11.25 17.80 -3.01
CA GLY A 166 -10.83 18.48 -4.24
C GLY A 166 -9.33 18.31 -4.52
N ASP A 167 -8.84 18.97 -5.57
CA ASP A 167 -7.42 18.93 -5.95
C ASP A 167 -6.57 19.69 -4.92
N GLY A 168 -5.42 19.13 -4.54
CA GLY A 168 -4.45 19.80 -3.67
C GLY A 168 -3.84 21.03 -4.35
N ALA A 169 -3.23 21.93 -3.58
CA ALA A 169 -2.37 22.96 -4.17
C ALA A 169 -1.24 22.24 -4.92
N ALA A 170 -1.18 22.40 -6.24
CA ALA A 170 -0.28 21.62 -7.08
C ALA A 170 1.19 21.86 -6.67
N VAL A 171 1.82 20.86 -6.04
CA VAL A 171 3.28 20.86 -5.87
C VAL A 171 3.90 20.37 -7.19
N LEU A 172 3.86 21.24 -8.20
CA LEU A 172 4.54 21.05 -9.48
C LEU A 172 6.03 20.87 -9.23
N HIS A 173 6.50 19.63 -9.33
CA HIS A 173 7.90 19.36 -9.59
C HIS A 173 8.03 19.18 -11.11
N PRO A 174 8.44 20.20 -11.88
CA PRO A 174 8.81 20.02 -13.27
C PRO A 174 10.13 19.24 -13.30
N ALA A 175 10.02 17.94 -13.08
CA ALA A 175 11.16 17.07 -13.03
C ALA A 175 11.50 16.67 -14.46
N THR A 176 12.66 17.10 -14.94
CA THR A 176 13.09 16.75 -16.30
C THR A 176 13.41 15.26 -16.36
N VAL A 177 13.16 14.64 -17.50
CA VAL A 177 13.48 13.22 -17.68
C VAL A 177 14.94 13.10 -18.09
N ASP A 178 15.80 12.59 -17.21
CA ASP A 178 17.17 12.24 -17.55
C ASP A 178 17.33 10.72 -17.69
N TRP A 179 17.34 10.25 -18.93
CA TRP A 179 17.51 8.85 -19.27
C TRP A 179 18.84 8.26 -18.80
N ARG A 180 19.90 9.07 -18.65
CA ARG A 180 21.22 8.60 -18.21
C ARG A 180 21.18 8.20 -16.75
N TRP A 181 20.56 9.03 -15.91
CA TRP A 181 20.34 8.71 -14.50
C TRP A 181 19.36 7.55 -14.33
N LEU A 182 18.26 7.53 -15.08
CA LEU A 182 17.32 6.41 -15.02
C LEU A 182 17.99 5.09 -15.43
N ALA A 183 18.84 5.09 -16.46
CA ALA A 183 19.60 3.90 -16.88
C ALA A 183 20.54 3.35 -15.79
N VAL A 184 20.94 4.18 -14.81
CA VAL A 184 21.72 3.74 -13.64
C VAL A 184 20.81 3.34 -12.48
N LEU A 185 19.77 4.13 -12.18
CA LEU A 185 18.87 3.93 -11.06
C LEU A 185 18.04 2.65 -11.19
N PHE A 186 17.57 2.32 -12.39
CA PHE A 186 16.80 1.10 -12.62
C PHE A 186 17.62 -0.16 -12.25
N PRO A 187 18.78 -0.44 -12.89
CA PRO A 187 19.61 -1.59 -12.53
C PRO A 187 20.07 -1.59 -11.08
N ALA A 188 20.49 -0.45 -10.54
CA ALA A 188 20.94 -0.35 -9.15
C ALA A 188 19.79 -0.65 -8.16
N GLY A 189 18.60 -0.12 -8.42
CA GLY A 189 17.39 -0.42 -7.65
C GLY A 189 17.00 -1.89 -7.72
N ALA A 190 17.10 -2.52 -8.89
CA ALA A 190 16.84 -3.95 -9.05
C ALA A 190 17.87 -4.82 -8.32
N LEU A 191 19.16 -4.44 -8.36
CA LEU A 191 20.23 -5.11 -7.65
C LEU A 191 19.99 -5.06 -6.14
N LEU A 192 19.68 -3.87 -5.60
CA LEU A 192 19.37 -3.73 -4.18
C LEU A 192 18.11 -4.50 -3.82
N ALA A 193 17.04 -4.42 -4.61
CA ALA A 193 15.81 -5.19 -4.40
C ALA A 193 16.09 -6.69 -4.33
N TRP A 194 16.92 -7.21 -5.23
CA TRP A 194 17.30 -8.61 -5.26
C TRP A 194 18.11 -9.01 -4.02
N LEU A 195 19.06 -8.18 -3.58
CA LEU A 195 19.82 -8.40 -2.35
C LEU A 195 18.89 -8.37 -1.13
N TRP A 196 17.99 -7.39 -1.06
CA TRP A 196 16.98 -7.23 -0.01
C TRP A 196 16.04 -8.44 0.06
N GLN A 197 15.66 -8.98 -1.11
CA GLN A 197 14.85 -10.19 -1.21
C GLN A 197 15.61 -11.41 -0.66
N ARG A 198 16.92 -11.53 -0.92
CA ARG A 198 17.75 -12.61 -0.36
C ARG A 198 17.86 -12.53 1.17
N LEU A 199 17.92 -11.31 1.71
CA LEU A 199 17.91 -11.06 3.16
C LEU A 199 16.53 -11.27 3.81
N ARG A 200 15.51 -11.69 3.05
CA ARG A 200 14.13 -11.93 3.51
C ARG A 200 13.49 -10.70 4.19
N GLN A 201 13.87 -9.52 3.73
CA GLN A 201 13.33 -8.26 4.22
C GLN A 201 11.97 -7.95 3.57
N PRO A 202 11.10 -7.16 4.24
CA PRO A 202 9.76 -6.88 3.75
C PRO A 202 9.77 -6.01 2.49
N ASN A 203 8.80 -6.29 1.60
CA ASN A 203 8.55 -5.53 0.37
C ASN A 203 9.81 -5.08 -0.43
N PRO A 204 10.71 -6.01 -0.80
CA PRO A 204 12.06 -5.68 -1.31
C PRO A 204 12.04 -4.94 -2.65
N TRP A 205 11.07 -5.25 -3.51
CA TRP A 205 10.93 -4.66 -4.84
C TRP A 205 10.35 -3.24 -4.83
N LEU A 206 9.83 -2.78 -3.69
CA LEU A 206 9.48 -1.36 -3.49
C LEU A 206 10.59 -0.62 -2.74
N PHE A 207 11.09 -1.19 -1.65
CA PHE A 207 12.08 -0.52 -0.79
C PHE A 207 13.46 -0.40 -1.42
N GLY A 208 13.97 -1.44 -2.07
CA GLY A 208 15.30 -1.39 -2.70
C GLY A 208 15.40 -0.22 -3.71
N PRO A 209 14.49 -0.14 -4.69
CA PRO A 209 14.53 0.92 -5.69
C PRO A 209 14.27 2.31 -5.11
N LEU A 210 13.35 2.41 -4.14
CA LEU A 210 13.08 3.65 -3.40
C LEU A 210 14.32 4.15 -2.66
N LEU A 211 15.02 3.28 -1.93
CA LEU A 211 16.21 3.67 -1.18
C LEU A 211 17.34 4.11 -2.11
N VAL A 212 17.55 3.41 -3.23
CA VAL A 212 18.56 3.78 -4.22
C VAL A 212 18.24 5.14 -4.84
N SER A 213 17.01 5.35 -5.33
CA SER A 213 16.67 6.62 -5.96
C SER A 213 16.58 7.77 -4.97
N ALA A 214 16.09 7.55 -3.74
CA ALA A 214 16.12 8.57 -2.69
C ALA A 214 17.54 8.94 -2.28
N ALA A 215 18.44 7.97 -2.08
CA ALA A 215 19.83 8.25 -1.73
C ALA A 215 20.56 9.02 -2.84
N ALA A 216 20.35 8.63 -4.11
CA ALA A 216 20.91 9.34 -5.25
C ALA A 216 20.33 10.76 -5.38
N SER A 217 19.01 10.90 -5.24
CA SER A 217 18.30 12.18 -5.32
C SER A 217 18.75 13.15 -4.24
N ILE A 218 18.93 12.69 -3.00
CA ILE A 218 19.43 13.51 -1.89
C ILE A 218 20.92 13.84 -2.07
N SER A 219 21.76 12.87 -2.44
CA SER A 219 23.22 13.07 -2.47
C SER A 219 23.68 13.93 -3.64
N LEU A 220 22.96 13.87 -4.76
CA LEU A 220 23.32 14.51 -6.01
C LEU A 220 22.33 15.61 -6.43
N ASP A 221 21.39 15.94 -5.55
CA ASP A 221 20.34 16.94 -5.76
C ASP A 221 19.60 16.76 -7.10
N LEU A 222 19.19 15.51 -7.37
CA LEU A 222 18.58 15.16 -8.66
C LEU A 222 17.14 15.68 -8.73
N HIS A 223 16.89 16.58 -9.67
CA HIS A 223 15.55 17.10 -9.97
C HIS A 223 14.96 16.40 -11.21
N ILE A 224 14.96 15.06 -11.17
CA ILE A 224 14.53 14.22 -12.30
C ILE A 224 13.27 13.43 -11.99
N GLY A 225 12.44 13.23 -13.01
CA GLY A 225 11.17 12.50 -12.91
C GLY A 225 11.22 11.17 -13.65
N LEU A 226 10.19 10.35 -13.41
CA LEU A 226 9.90 9.26 -14.34
C LEU A 226 9.42 9.83 -15.68
N PRO A 227 9.70 9.15 -16.80
CA PRO A 227 9.12 9.51 -18.09
C PRO A 227 7.60 9.44 -18.05
N ASP A 228 6.95 10.20 -18.93
CA ASP A 228 5.50 10.17 -19.09
C ASP A 228 5.00 8.73 -19.26
N GLY A 229 4.00 8.37 -18.45
CA GLY A 229 3.45 7.02 -18.43
C GLY A 229 4.22 6.01 -17.56
N GLY A 230 5.42 6.31 -17.06
CA GLY A 230 6.19 5.40 -16.19
C GLY A 230 5.42 4.99 -14.92
N SER A 231 4.94 5.97 -14.16
CA SER A 231 4.09 5.72 -12.98
C SER A 231 2.80 4.97 -13.34
N GLN A 232 2.23 5.24 -14.51
CA GLN A 232 1.00 4.59 -15.01
C GLN A 232 1.21 3.10 -15.33
N ILE A 233 2.35 2.73 -15.93
CA ILE A 233 2.73 1.33 -16.16
C ILE A 233 2.89 0.60 -14.82
N GLY A 234 3.54 1.26 -13.85
CA GLY A 234 3.69 0.71 -12.50
C GLY A 234 2.35 0.46 -11.81
N GLN A 235 1.45 1.44 -11.85
CA GLN A 235 0.08 1.37 -11.37
C GLN A 235 -0.71 0.22 -12.01
N TRP A 236 -0.63 0.09 -13.34
CA TRP A 236 -1.31 -0.97 -14.09
C TRP A 236 -0.82 -2.37 -13.70
N LEU A 237 0.49 -2.56 -13.55
CA LEU A 237 1.08 -3.84 -13.15
C LEU A 237 0.73 -4.22 -11.70
N ILE A 238 0.76 -3.26 -10.77
CA ILE A 238 0.39 -3.46 -9.37
C ILE A 238 -1.11 -3.78 -9.26
N GLY A 239 -1.96 -2.95 -9.87
CA GLY A 239 -3.42 -3.12 -9.86
C GLY A 239 -3.84 -4.45 -10.46
N SER A 240 -3.20 -4.84 -11.57
CA SER A 240 -3.45 -6.12 -12.23
C SER A 240 -3.07 -7.33 -11.37
N GLY A 241 -1.91 -7.29 -10.72
CA GLY A 241 -1.49 -8.34 -9.78
C GLY A 241 -2.41 -8.43 -8.56
N LEU A 242 -2.81 -7.28 -8.00
CA LEU A 242 -3.71 -7.23 -6.85
C LEU A 242 -5.11 -7.75 -7.19
N GLY A 243 -5.66 -7.42 -8.36
CA GLY A 243 -6.96 -7.93 -8.83
C GLY A 243 -7.02 -9.46 -8.93
N CYS A 244 -5.91 -10.10 -9.29
CA CYS A 244 -5.77 -11.56 -9.35
C CYS A 244 -5.82 -12.27 -7.97
N HIS A 245 -5.94 -11.55 -6.85
CA HIS A 245 -6.20 -12.14 -5.54
C HIS A 245 -7.69 -12.37 -5.25
N PHE A 246 -8.60 -11.68 -5.96
CA PHE A 246 -10.04 -11.72 -5.68
C PHE A 246 -10.82 -12.49 -6.75
N ASN A 247 -11.64 -13.45 -6.31
CA ASN A 247 -12.54 -14.21 -7.18
C ASN A 247 -13.89 -14.42 -6.49
N ARG A 248 -14.86 -15.00 -7.20
CA ARG A 248 -16.21 -15.25 -6.66
C ARG A 248 -16.19 -16.09 -5.38
N GLN A 249 -15.28 -17.06 -5.27
CA GLN A 249 -15.18 -17.93 -4.09
C GLN A 249 -14.66 -17.16 -2.86
N PHE A 250 -13.73 -16.21 -3.05
CA PHE A 250 -13.21 -15.35 -1.99
C PHE A 250 -14.35 -14.61 -1.26
N PHE A 251 -15.22 -13.95 -2.01
CA PHE A 251 -16.35 -13.19 -1.45
C PHE A 251 -17.43 -14.08 -0.81
N ARG A 252 -17.58 -15.32 -1.28
CA ARG A 252 -18.58 -16.26 -0.74
C ARG A 252 -18.10 -17.04 0.49
N ARG A 253 -16.79 -17.06 0.77
CA ARG A 253 -16.22 -17.95 1.79
C ARG A 253 -16.56 -17.54 3.22
N ALA A 254 -16.55 -16.25 3.53
CA ALA A 254 -16.80 -15.74 4.88
C ALA A 254 -17.35 -14.30 4.87
N PRO A 255 -18.58 -14.08 4.38
CA PRO A 255 -19.14 -12.73 4.21
C PRO A 255 -19.24 -11.93 5.51
N SER A 256 -19.51 -12.58 6.64
CA SER A 256 -19.57 -11.93 7.96
C SER A 256 -18.19 -11.43 8.43
N PHE A 257 -17.14 -12.23 8.25
CA PHE A 257 -15.76 -11.84 8.53
C PHE A 257 -15.33 -10.66 7.64
N MET A 258 -15.68 -10.71 6.36
CA MET A 258 -15.40 -9.65 5.40
C MET A 258 -16.10 -8.34 5.79
N GLY A 259 -17.40 -8.39 6.09
CA GLY A 259 -18.16 -7.21 6.54
C GLY A 259 -17.58 -6.57 7.79
N ARG A 260 -17.13 -7.37 8.76
CA ARG A 260 -16.47 -6.86 9.98
C ARG A 260 -15.11 -6.25 9.68
N THR A 261 -14.32 -6.88 8.80
CA THR A 261 -13.04 -6.32 8.35
C THR A 261 -13.26 -4.97 7.67
N LEU A 262 -14.31 -4.82 6.87
CA LEU A 262 -14.69 -3.55 6.23
C LEU A 262 -15.03 -2.48 7.28
N ILE A 263 -15.86 -2.82 8.27
CA ILE A 263 -16.21 -1.90 9.36
C ILE A 263 -14.97 -1.50 10.16
N GLY A 264 -14.11 -2.47 10.52
CA GLY A 264 -12.85 -2.20 11.21
C GLY A 264 -11.93 -1.29 10.40
N THR A 265 -11.83 -1.52 9.09
CA THR A 265 -11.07 -0.66 8.17
C THR A 265 -11.65 0.75 8.12
N ALA A 266 -12.97 0.89 7.97
CA ALA A 266 -13.64 2.19 7.95
C ALA A 266 -13.45 2.96 9.27
N LEU A 267 -13.54 2.28 10.42
CA LEU A 267 -13.28 2.88 11.74
C LEU A 267 -11.81 3.29 11.88
N SER A 268 -10.87 2.48 11.41
CA SER A 268 -9.44 2.86 11.42
C SER A 268 -9.14 4.06 10.52
N MET A 269 -9.81 4.17 9.37
CA MET A 269 -9.74 5.34 8.50
C MET A 269 -10.34 6.58 9.19
N LEU A 270 -11.47 6.43 9.89
CA LEU A 270 -12.07 7.52 10.66
C LEU A 270 -11.13 8.00 11.77
N ILE A 271 -10.53 7.08 12.53
CA ILE A 271 -9.55 7.41 13.57
C ILE A 271 -8.33 8.12 12.96
N ALA A 272 -7.83 7.64 11.82
CA ALA A 272 -6.73 8.29 11.10
C ALA A 272 -7.08 9.72 10.69
N THR A 273 -8.28 9.96 10.14
CA THR A 273 -8.76 11.30 9.80
C THR A 273 -8.88 12.21 11.01
N LEU A 274 -9.48 11.74 12.12
CA LEU A 274 -9.61 12.52 13.34
C LEU A 274 -8.25 12.88 13.95
N ALA A 275 -7.31 11.93 13.94
CA ALA A 275 -5.96 12.17 14.42
C ALA A 275 -5.19 13.14 13.50
N ALA A 276 -5.37 13.03 12.18
CA ALA A 276 -4.78 13.96 11.22
C ALA A 276 -5.32 15.40 11.38
N LEU A 277 -6.62 15.56 11.67
CA LEU A 277 -7.22 16.86 12.00
C LEU A 277 -6.57 17.47 13.25
N GLY A 278 -6.39 16.68 14.31
CA GLY A 278 -5.70 17.12 15.52
C GLY A 278 -4.24 17.51 15.28
N LEU A 279 -3.50 16.71 14.51
CA LEU A 279 -2.10 16.97 14.19
C LEU A 279 -1.90 18.16 13.25
N SER A 280 -2.79 18.33 12.27
CA SER A 280 -2.75 19.46 11.33
C SER A 280 -2.93 20.79 12.06
N ALA A 281 -3.86 20.85 13.02
CA ALA A 281 -4.08 22.03 13.87
C ALA A 281 -2.84 22.42 14.70
N LEU A 282 -2.00 21.44 15.06
CA LEU A 282 -0.79 21.66 15.87
C LEU A 282 0.46 22.02 15.04
N THR A 283 0.51 21.68 13.75
CA THR A 283 1.76 21.71 12.97
C THR A 283 1.71 22.52 11.67
N GLN A 284 0.57 23.12 11.33
CA GLN A 284 0.38 23.88 10.07
C GLN A 284 0.66 23.06 8.80
N LEU A 285 0.84 21.74 8.92
CA LEU A 285 0.99 20.84 7.79
C LEU A 285 -0.34 20.64 7.08
N ASP A 286 -0.26 20.43 5.76
CA ASP A 286 -1.41 20.16 4.92
C ASP A 286 -2.20 18.94 5.43
N LEU A 287 -3.45 19.20 5.81
CA LEU A 287 -4.37 18.20 6.35
C LEU A 287 -4.52 17.00 5.42
N ARG A 288 -4.47 17.21 4.11
CA ARG A 288 -4.67 16.13 3.12
C ARG A 288 -3.48 15.19 3.12
N SER A 289 -2.26 15.73 3.05
CA SER A 289 -1.02 14.96 3.14
C SER A 289 -0.93 14.17 4.45
N LEU A 290 -1.30 14.80 5.58
CA LEU A 290 -1.37 14.13 6.88
C LEU A 290 -2.40 12.99 6.90
N THR A 291 -3.63 13.29 6.49
CA THR A 291 -4.72 12.31 6.49
C THR A 291 -4.35 11.12 5.61
N LEU A 292 -3.84 11.36 4.39
CA LEU A 292 -3.45 10.32 3.46
C LEU A 292 -2.29 9.47 3.99
N GLY A 293 -1.27 10.09 4.61
CA GLY A 293 -0.15 9.37 5.20
C GLY A 293 -0.52 8.57 6.44
N MET A 294 -1.59 8.95 7.15
CA MET A 294 -2.15 8.20 8.28
C MET A 294 -3.12 7.08 7.87
N MET A 295 -3.62 7.08 6.63
CA MET A 295 -4.56 6.04 6.18
C MET A 295 -3.93 4.64 6.22
N PRO A 296 -4.68 3.60 6.63
CA PRO A 296 -4.22 2.22 6.73
C PRO A 296 -4.15 1.55 5.35
N GLY A 297 -3.34 2.10 4.44
CA GLY A 297 -3.10 1.61 3.07
C GLY A 297 -1.74 0.96 2.88
N GLY A 298 -1.40 0.58 1.64
CA GLY A 298 -0.05 0.17 1.29
C GLY A 298 0.81 1.36 0.85
N ILE A 299 2.13 1.24 1.03
CA ILE A 299 3.09 2.34 0.75
C ILE A 299 2.97 2.79 -0.71
N ALA A 300 2.95 1.85 -1.66
CA ALA A 300 2.90 2.17 -3.08
C ALA A 300 1.60 2.91 -3.41
N GLU A 301 0.46 2.40 -2.95
CA GLU A 301 -0.85 2.92 -3.29
C GLU A 301 -1.09 4.31 -2.70
N MET A 302 -0.70 4.54 -1.45
CA MET A 302 -0.83 5.84 -0.79
C MET A 302 0.13 6.87 -1.38
N SER A 303 1.35 6.48 -1.73
CA SER A 303 2.33 7.39 -2.34
C SER A 303 1.93 7.78 -3.77
N LEU A 304 1.40 6.84 -4.55
CA LEU A 304 0.81 7.11 -5.85
C LEU A 304 -0.42 8.01 -5.74
N THR A 305 -1.27 7.79 -4.72
CA THR A 305 -2.42 8.66 -4.46
C THR A 305 -1.95 10.07 -4.15
N ALA A 306 -0.89 10.22 -3.34
CA ALA A 306 -0.29 11.51 -3.03
C ALA A 306 0.26 12.19 -4.29
N GLU A 307 0.98 11.46 -5.15
CA GLU A 307 1.49 11.96 -6.43
C GLU A 307 0.35 12.49 -7.32
N THR A 308 -0.72 11.69 -7.49
CA THR A 308 -1.85 12.09 -8.34
C THR A 308 -2.66 13.27 -7.80
N LEU A 309 -2.75 13.40 -6.47
CA LEU A 309 -3.45 14.51 -5.81
C LEU A 309 -2.53 15.72 -5.57
N GLN A 310 -1.29 15.67 -6.06
CA GLN A 310 -0.26 16.70 -5.90
C GLN A 310 0.04 17.03 -4.42
N LEU A 311 0.04 16.01 -3.57
CA LEU A 311 0.35 16.07 -2.15
C LEU A 311 1.82 15.71 -1.89
N SER A 312 2.27 15.88 -0.64
CA SER A 312 3.65 15.54 -0.26
C SER A 312 3.88 14.02 -0.25
N VAL A 313 4.39 13.49 -1.36
CA VAL A 313 4.77 12.07 -1.51
C VAL A 313 5.78 11.64 -0.43
N PRO A 314 6.84 12.42 -0.11
CA PRO A 314 7.81 12.01 0.91
C PRO A 314 7.24 11.96 2.32
N LEU A 315 6.37 12.91 2.70
CA LEU A 315 5.71 12.91 4.01
C LEU A 315 4.78 11.69 4.16
N VAL A 316 3.96 11.41 3.15
CA VAL A 316 3.09 10.23 3.10
C VAL A 316 3.92 8.95 3.18
N THR A 317 4.99 8.86 2.39
CA THR A 317 5.90 7.70 2.39
C THR A 317 6.52 7.50 3.76
N ALA A 318 7.05 8.56 4.39
CA ALA A 318 7.68 8.49 5.70
C ALA A 318 6.73 7.98 6.79
N MET A 319 5.48 8.47 6.82
CA MET A 319 4.45 7.97 7.74
C MET A 319 4.12 6.49 7.51
N GLN A 320 3.97 6.07 6.24
CA GLN A 320 3.65 4.69 5.90
C GLN A 320 4.81 3.72 6.22
N VAL A 321 6.06 4.17 6.01
CA VAL A 321 7.26 3.40 6.37
C VAL A 321 7.38 3.29 7.89
N MET A 322 7.26 4.39 8.64
CA MET A 322 7.30 4.36 10.10
C MET A 322 6.22 3.45 10.69
N ARG A 323 5.00 3.49 10.16
CA ARG A 323 3.91 2.59 10.56
C ARG A 323 4.27 1.12 10.27
N LEU A 324 4.84 0.83 9.10
CA LEU A 324 5.27 -0.53 8.77
C LEU A 324 6.35 -1.03 9.74
N LEU A 325 7.31 -0.19 10.12
CA LEU A 325 8.34 -0.54 11.11
C LEU A 325 7.71 -0.86 12.46
N PHE A 326 6.78 -0.03 12.94
CA PHE A 326 6.06 -0.33 14.18
C PHE A 326 5.32 -1.66 14.12
N VAL A 327 4.55 -1.91 13.07
CA VAL A 327 3.83 -3.19 12.97
C VAL A 327 4.82 -4.35 12.87
N LEU A 328 5.90 -4.24 12.09
CA LEU A 328 6.84 -5.34 11.93
C LEU A 328 7.58 -5.69 13.23
N PHE A 329 8.04 -4.67 13.97
CA PHE A 329 8.83 -4.88 15.18
C PHE A 329 7.99 -5.09 16.44
N LEU A 330 6.81 -4.46 16.54
CA LEU A 330 5.98 -4.54 17.74
C LEU A 330 4.85 -5.58 17.63
N ALA A 331 4.36 -5.94 16.43
CA ALA A 331 3.18 -6.81 16.33
C ALA A 331 3.40 -8.19 16.98
N GLU A 332 4.51 -8.88 16.68
CA GLU A 332 4.76 -10.21 17.26
C GLU A 332 5.03 -10.16 18.78
N PRO A 333 5.89 -9.26 19.32
CA PRO A 333 6.05 -9.11 20.76
C PRO A 333 4.75 -8.74 21.49
N LEU A 334 3.97 -7.80 20.95
CA LEU A 334 2.67 -7.40 21.53
C LEU A 334 1.68 -8.57 21.53
N PHE A 335 1.63 -9.35 20.46
CA PHE A 335 0.78 -10.53 20.40
C PHE A 335 1.18 -11.56 21.45
N ARG A 336 2.48 -11.86 21.58
CA ARG A 336 2.97 -12.82 22.58
C ARG A 336 2.71 -12.35 24.01
N TYR A 337 2.82 -11.05 24.28
CA TYR A 337 2.49 -10.48 25.58
C TYR A 337 0.99 -10.64 25.87
N TRP A 338 0.12 -10.26 24.94
CA TRP A 338 -1.33 -10.40 25.09
C TRP A 338 -1.78 -11.86 25.21
N ASN A 339 -1.11 -12.78 24.51
CA ASN A 339 -1.44 -14.21 24.57
C ASN A 339 -0.93 -14.89 25.86
N ARG A 340 -0.05 -14.24 26.63
CA ARG A 340 0.45 -14.74 27.93
C ARG A 340 -0.49 -14.45 29.09
N GLU A 341 -1.46 -13.55 28.93
CA GLU A 341 -2.49 -13.35 29.96
C GLU A 341 -3.31 -14.65 30.08
N PRO A 342 -3.27 -15.32 31.25
CA PRO A 342 -4.15 -16.45 31.51
C PRO A 342 -5.59 -15.98 31.34
N GLU A 343 -6.44 -16.81 30.76
CA GLU A 343 -7.89 -16.62 30.87
C GLU A 343 -8.20 -16.43 32.36
N ALA A 344 -8.54 -15.21 32.76
CA ALA A 344 -9.16 -14.98 34.05
C ALA A 344 -10.47 -15.79 34.01
N ALA A 345 -10.47 -16.85 34.81
CA ALA A 345 -11.50 -17.87 34.93
C ALA A 345 -12.88 -17.29 35.23
#